data_AF-A1ZIS8-F1
#
_entry.id   AF-A1ZIS8-F1
#
_cell.length_a   1.000
_cell.length_b   1.000
_cell.length_c   1.000
_cell.angle_alpha   90.00
_cell.angle_beta   90.00
_cell.angle_gamma   90.00
#
_symmetry.space_group_name_H-M   'P 1'
#
loop_
_entity.id
_entity.type
_entity.pdbx_description
1 polymer ?
#
loop_
_entity_poly.entity_id
_entity_poly.type
_entity_poly.pdbx_seq_one_letter_code
_entity_poly.pdbx_strand_id
1 'polypeptide(L)'
;MSWEITWEDRRKAKVLAQIRQKRLRGKVRVQINQNTWIYVPKKIARSKRKLRAFLSCRDRKLLEKKALETGKNRQAATGQGLSNEDEKAAKAVLHKC
;
A
#
# COMPACT_ATOMS: atom_id res chain seq x y z
N MET A 1 18.35 -33.83 2.58
CA MET A 1 19.06 -32.55 2.79
C MET A 1 18.05 -31.50 3.19
N SER A 2 17.96 -31.14 4.48
CA SER A 2 17.12 -30.02 4.92
C SER A 2 17.86 -28.73 4.61
N TRP A 3 17.32 -27.93 3.69
CA TRP A 3 17.81 -26.58 3.44
C TRP A 3 17.35 -25.69 4.59
N GLU A 4 18.10 -25.71 5.69
CA GLU A 4 17.85 -24.79 6.79
C GLU A 4 18.18 -23.37 6.35
N ILE A 5 17.14 -22.53 6.28
CA ILE A 5 17.29 -21.12 5.95
C ILE A 5 17.97 -20.42 7.13
N THR A 6 19.25 -20.08 6.96
CA THR A 6 20.03 -19.41 7.99
C THR A 6 19.61 -17.94 8.15
N TRP A 7 20.02 -17.33 9.26
CA TRP A 7 19.82 -15.90 9.48
C TRP A 7 20.51 -15.04 8.40
N GLU A 8 21.67 -15.48 7.93
CA GLU A 8 22.41 -14.83 6.86
C GLU A 8 21.68 -14.87 5.52
N ASP A 9 21.05 -16.00 5.18
CA ASP A 9 20.25 -16.13 3.96
C ASP A 9 19.07 -15.16 3.97
N ARG A 10 18.40 -15.02 5.12
CA ARG A 10 17.31 -14.03 5.29
C ARG A 10 17.83 -12.60 5.13
N ARG A 11 19.03 -12.30 5.63
CA ARG A 11 19.66 -10.98 5.49
C ARG A 11 20.04 -10.70 4.03
N LYS A 12 20.68 -11.64 3.34
CA LYS A 12 21.03 -11.55 1.91
C LYS A 12 19.78 -11.35 1.05
N ALA A 13 18.74 -12.16 1.27
CA ALA A 13 17.46 -12.05 0.57
C ALA A 13 16.79 -10.68 0.78
N LYS A 14 16.83 -10.14 2.01
CA LYS A 14 16.30 -8.81 2.33
C LYS A 14 17.05 -7.70 1.59
N VAL A 15 18.38 -7.77 1.54
CA VAL A 15 19.20 -6.79 0.83
C VAL A 15 18.93 -6.86 -0.68
N LEU A 16 18.90 -8.06 -1.27
CA LEU A 16 18.54 -8.26 -2.67
C LEU A 16 17.15 -7.71 -3.01
N ALA A 17 16.16 -7.96 -2.16
CA ALA A 17 14.81 -7.42 -2.32
C ALA A 17 14.80 -5.88 -2.28
N GLN A 18 15.60 -5.25 -1.42
CA GLN A 18 15.72 -3.79 -1.34
C GLN A 18 16.43 -3.18 -2.55
N ILE A 19 17.45 -3.86 -3.10
CA ILE A 19 18.14 -3.44 -4.32
C ILE A 19 17.18 -3.50 -5.51
N ARG A 20 16.48 -4.63 -5.68
CA ARG A 20 15.53 -4.85 -6.78
C ARG A 20 14.28 -3.97 -6.68
N GLN A 21 13.81 -3.70 -5.46
CA GLN A 21 12.62 -2.89 -5.23
C GLN A 21 12.98 -1.63 -4.43
N LYS A 22 13.37 -0.56 -5.15
CA LYS A 22 13.69 0.76 -4.55
C LYS A 22 12.62 1.24 -3.56
N ARG A 23 11.34 0.94 -3.84
CA ARG A 23 10.20 1.28 -2.96
C ARG A 23 10.22 0.62 -1.58
N LEU A 24 11.00 -0.44 -1.37
CA LEU A 24 11.15 -1.14 -0.09
C LEU A 24 12.33 -0.60 0.72
N ARG A 25 13.21 0.21 0.12
CA ARG A 25 14.34 0.84 0.82
C ARG A 25 13.81 1.71 1.97
N GLY A 26 14.36 1.53 3.16
CA GLY A 26 13.95 2.29 4.36
C GLY A 26 12.55 1.95 4.92
N LYS A 27 11.88 0.93 4.39
CA LYS A 27 10.62 0.41 4.94
C LYS A 27 10.85 -0.81 5.82
N VAL A 28 9.95 -1.00 6.78
CA VAL A 28 9.91 -2.14 7.69
C VAL A 28 8.60 -2.90 7.51
N ARG A 29 8.65 -4.21 7.72
CA ARG A 29 7.47 -5.08 7.66
C ARG A 29 6.73 -4.99 8.99
N VAL A 30 5.45 -4.62 8.96
CA VAL A 30 4.58 -4.48 10.12
C VAL A 30 3.37 -5.39 9.92
N GLN A 31 3.03 -6.17 10.94
CA GLN A 31 1.79 -6.94 10.98
C GLN A 31 0.67 -6.01 11.43
N ILE A 32 -0.39 -5.89 10.62
CA ILE A 32 -1.59 -5.13 11.00
C ILE A 32 -2.63 -6.06 11.60
N ASN A 33 -2.84 -7.21 10.96
CA ASN A 33 -3.81 -8.24 11.35
C ASN A 33 -3.13 -9.61 11.32
N GLN A 34 -3.81 -10.64 11.84
CA GLN A 34 -3.29 -12.01 11.92
C GLN A 34 -2.67 -12.49 10.59
N ASN A 35 -3.31 -12.20 9.45
CA ASN A 35 -2.87 -12.65 8.12
C ASN A 35 -2.35 -11.54 7.21
N THR A 36 -2.10 -10.33 7.73
CA THR A 36 -1.78 -9.17 6.88
C THR A 36 -0.53 -8.45 7.33
N TRP A 37 0.47 -8.42 6.44
CA TRP A 37 1.74 -7.74 6.61
C TRP A 37 1.90 -6.64 5.56
N ILE A 38 2.37 -5.48 5.98
CA ILE A 38 2.62 -4.35 5.07
C ILE A 38 4.00 -3.76 5.28
N TYR A 39 4.49 -3.05 4.27
CA TYR A 39 5.73 -2.29 4.35
C TYR A 39 5.44 -0.81 4.65
N VAL A 40 5.93 -0.33 5.79
CA VAL A 40 5.74 1.04 6.27
C VAL A 40 7.09 1.74 6.39
N PRO A 41 7.23 3.04 6.07
CA PRO A 41 8.45 3.79 6.35
C PRO A 41 8.90 3.66 7.82
N LYS A 42 10.19 3.39 8.04
CA LYS A 42 10.75 3.17 9.39
C LYS A 42 10.45 4.31 10.36
N LYS A 43 10.45 5.56 9.88
CA LYS A 43 10.13 6.76 10.69
C LYS A 43 8.68 6.78 11.19
N ILE A 44 7.74 6.23 10.42
CA ILE A 44 6.33 6.14 10.77
C ILE A 44 6.10 4.97 11.73
N ALA A 45 6.69 3.81 11.43
CA ALA A 45 6.54 2.60 12.23
C ALA A 45 7.06 2.73 13.68
N ARG A 46 8.04 3.62 13.92
CA ARG A 46 8.58 3.89 15.27
C ARG A 46 7.61 4.60 16.22
N SER A 47 6.58 5.27 15.71
CA SER A 47 5.64 6.02 16.54
C SER A 47 4.23 5.43 16.40
N LYS A 48 3.66 4.97 17.53
CA LYS A 48 2.29 4.42 17.56
C LYS A 48 1.26 5.40 17.01
N ARG A 49 1.36 6.69 17.35
CA ARG A 49 0.48 7.75 16.83
C ARG A 49 0.59 7.90 15.32
N LYS A 50 1.82 7.98 14.79
CA LYS A 50 2.05 8.12 13.33
C LYS A 50 1.62 6.88 12.57
N LEU A 51 1.88 5.69 13.12
CA LEU A 51 1.44 4.43 12.53
C LEU A 51 -0.09 4.35 12.45
N ARG A 52 -0.80 4.69 13.53
CA ARG A 52 -2.27 4.75 13.51
C ARG A 52 -2.80 5.72 12.45
N ALA A 53 -2.29 6.96 12.42
CA ALA A 53 -2.70 7.94 11.43
C ALA A 53 -2.45 7.47 9.98
N PHE A 54 -1.31 6.82 9.75
CA PHE A 54 -0.97 6.24 8.44
C PHE A 54 -1.95 5.14 8.04
N LEU A 55 -2.28 4.22 8.96
CA LEU A 55 -3.24 3.16 8.71
C LEU A 55 -4.65 3.71 8.45
N SER A 56 -5.11 4.69 9.23
CA SER A 56 -6.40 5.34 9.01
C SER A 56 -6.50 6.04 7.65
N CYS A 57 -5.47 6.79 7.21
CA CYS A 57 -5.52 7.39 5.87
C CYS A 57 -5.50 6.30 4.77
N ARG A 58 -4.78 5.20 4.98
CA ARG A 58 -4.76 4.08 4.04
C ARG A 58 -6.12 3.39 3.92
N ASP A 59 -6.79 3.13 5.04
CA ASP A 59 -8.11 2.48 5.05
C ASP A 59 -9.15 3.36 4.35
N ARG A 60 -9.11 4.69 4.59
CA ARG A 60 -9.92 5.65 3.86
C ARG A 60 -9.67 5.59 2.34
N LYS A 61 -8.40 5.63 1.91
CA LYS A 61 -8.05 5.53 0.47
C LYS A 61 -8.52 4.20 -0.14
N LEU A 62 -8.50 3.11 0.61
CA LEU A 62 -9.01 1.81 0.15
C LEU A 62 -10.54 1.80 0.01
N LEU A 63 -11.26 2.46 0.93
CA LEU A 63 -12.71 2.64 0.84
C LEU A 63 -13.10 3.51 -0.36
N GLU A 64 -12.43 4.65 -0.54
CA GLU A 64 -12.62 5.54 -1.69
C GLU A 64 -12.37 4.81 -3.01
N LYS A 65 -11.28 4.03 -3.10
CA LYS A 65 -11.00 3.22 -4.29
C LYS A 65 -12.09 2.18 -4.54
N LYS A 66 -12.55 1.46 -3.51
CA LYS A 66 -13.65 0.49 -3.65
C LYS A 66 -14.93 1.18 -4.15
N ALA A 67 -15.27 2.35 -3.61
CA ALA A 67 -16.42 3.13 -4.06
C ALA A 67 -16.29 3.54 -5.53
N LEU A 68 -15.10 4.01 -5.95
CA LEU A 68 -14.82 4.38 -7.34
C LEU A 68 -14.92 3.19 -8.31
N GLU A 69 -14.35 2.04 -7.95
CA GLU A 69 -14.45 0.81 -8.78
C GLU A 69 -15.91 0.32 -8.86
N THR A 70 -16.68 0.46 -7.79
CA THR A 70 -18.11 0.09 -7.78
C THR A 70 -18.94 1.04 -8.66
N GLY A 71 -18.61 2.34 -8.64
CA GLY A 71 -19.21 3.35 -9.53
C GLY A 71 -18.85 3.13 -11.01
N LYS A 72 -17.58 2.81 -11.30
CA LYS A 72 -17.13 2.47 -12.66
C LYS A 72 -17.76 1.19 -13.19
N ASN A 73 -17.93 0.16 -12.36
CA ASN A 73 -18.64 -1.05 -12.78
C ASN A 73 -20.13 -0.78 -13.08
N ARG A 74 -20.78 0.13 -12.33
CA ARG A 74 -22.13 0.60 -12.67
C ARG A 74 -22.15 1.39 -13.98
N GLN A 75 -21.19 2.29 -14.20
CA GLN A 75 -21.08 3.09 -15.43
C GLN A 75 -20.70 2.27 -16.68
N ALA A 76 -19.86 1.25 -16.53
CA ALA A 76 -19.53 0.30 -17.59
C ALA A 76 -20.73 -0.60 -17.94
N ALA A 77 -21.59 -0.92 -16.97
CA ALA A 77 -22.86 -1.60 -17.20
C ALA A 77 -23.94 -0.68 -17.83
N THR A 78 -23.83 0.65 -17.68
CA THR A 78 -24.77 1.64 -18.24
C THR A 78 -24.23 2.43 -19.44
N GLY A 79 -23.04 2.11 -19.95
CA GLY A 79 -22.50 2.66 -21.20
C GLY A 79 -22.19 4.17 -21.21
N GLN A 80 -21.97 4.81 -20.06
CA GLN A 80 -21.62 6.24 -20.00
C GLN A 80 -20.16 6.44 -19.58
N GLY A 81 -19.33 6.93 -20.52
CA GLY A 81 -17.92 7.24 -20.30
C GLY A 81 -17.74 8.44 -19.37
N LEU A 82 -16.80 8.31 -18.42
CA LEU A 82 -16.39 9.40 -17.52
C LEU A 82 -15.73 10.53 -18.33
N SER A 83 -16.24 11.75 -18.15
CA SER A 83 -15.64 12.95 -18.74
C SER A 83 -14.26 13.23 -18.13
N ASN A 84 -13.36 13.80 -18.92
CA ASN A 84 -11.94 14.04 -18.58
C ASN A 84 -11.72 14.87 -17.28
N GLU A 85 -12.73 15.61 -16.83
CA GLU A 85 -12.68 16.43 -15.61
C GLU A 85 -12.75 15.59 -14.32
N ASP A 86 -13.55 14.51 -14.32
CA ASP A 86 -13.70 13.61 -13.17
C ASP A 86 -12.42 12.80 -12.89
N GLU A 87 -11.68 12.45 -13.95
CA GLU A 87 -10.40 11.76 -13.83
C GLU A 87 -9.32 12.67 -13.21
N LYS A 88 -9.37 13.97 -13.50
CA LYS A 88 -8.45 14.98 -12.97
C LYS A 88 -8.71 15.25 -11.48
N ALA A 89 -9.98 15.29 -11.06
CA ALA A 89 -10.36 15.44 -9.66
C ALA A 89 -9.93 14.23 -8.80
N ALA A 90 -10.12 13.00 -9.30
CA ALA A 90 -9.70 11.78 -8.61
C ALA A 90 -8.17 11.70 -8.41
N LYS A 91 -7.39 12.15 -9.41
CA LYS A 91 -5.92 12.20 -9.32
C LYS A 91 -5.42 13.27 -8.34
N ALA A 92 -6.12 14.41 -8.22
CA ALA A 92 -5.73 15.51 -7.33
C ALA A 92 -5.90 15.19 -5.83
N VAL A 93 -6.89 14.38 -5.46
CA VAL A 93 -7.15 13.99 -4.06
C VAL A 93 -6.11 12.99 -3.53
N LEU A 94 -5.50 12.20 -4.42
CA LEU A 94 -4.49 11.20 -4.08
C LEU A 94 -3.20 11.77 -3.47
N HIS A 95 -2.95 13.08 -3.65
CA HIS A 95 -1.70 13.77 -3.29
C HIS A 95 -1.69 14.47 -1.90
N LYS A 96 -2.77 14.36 -1.10
CA LYS A 96 -2.91 15.05 0.22
C LYS A 96 -2.73 14.18 1.48
N CYS A 97 -2.24 12.94 1.33
CA CYS A 97 -1.58 12.15 2.38
C CYS A 97 -0.33 11.51 1.74
#